data_AF-A0A1S8WN98-F1
#
_entry.id   AF-A0A1S8WN98-F1
#
_cell.length_a   1.000
_cell.length_b   1.000
_cell.length_c   1.000
_cell.angle_alpha   90.00
_cell.angle_beta   90.00
_cell.angle_gamma   90.00
#
_symmetry.space_group_name_H-M   'P 1'
#
loop_
_entity.id
_entity.type
_entity.pdbx_description
1 polymer ?
#
loop_
_entity_poly.entity_id
_entity_poly.type
_entity_poly.pdbx_seq_one_letter_code
_entity_poly.pdbx_strand_id
1 'polypeptide(L)'
;IASITGFQPQELIDKTLYQLVHVVDSVALRRAHETLLIKGQVTTPYYRLMTKTGGWVWMQSYATIVHNSRSSRPNCIVSVNYLLS
;
A
#
# COMPACT_ATOMS: atom_id res chain seq x y z
N ILE A 1 7.08 9.39 -3.49
CA ILE A 1 7.62 8.04 -3.16
C ILE A 1 9.14 8.09 -3.06
N ALA A 2 9.88 8.33 -4.14
CA ALA A 2 11.34 8.36 -4.11
C ALA A 2 11.93 9.36 -3.08
N SER A 3 11.37 10.55 -2.94
CA SER A 3 11.83 11.54 -1.94
C SER A 3 11.51 11.15 -0.48
N ILE A 4 10.55 10.26 -0.26
CA ILE A 4 10.04 9.90 1.08
C ILE A 4 10.61 8.56 1.54
N THR A 5 10.54 7.55 0.67
CA THR A 5 10.96 6.19 0.97
C THR A 5 12.33 5.85 0.37
N GLY A 6 12.88 6.68 -0.52
CA GLY A 6 14.12 6.39 -1.24
C GLY A 6 13.99 5.41 -2.41
N PHE A 7 12.85 4.74 -2.58
CA PHE A 7 12.63 3.79 -3.67
C PHE A 7 12.24 4.49 -4.97
N GLN A 8 12.90 4.10 -6.07
CA GLN A 8 12.44 4.45 -7.41
C GLN A 8 11.24 3.58 -7.80
N PRO A 9 10.32 4.08 -8.66
CA PRO A 9 9.13 3.33 -9.06
C PRO A 9 9.44 1.92 -9.59
N GLN A 10 10.50 1.77 -10.38
CA GLN A 10 10.90 0.49 -10.96
C GLN A 10 11.30 -0.55 -9.90
N GLU A 11 11.83 -0.10 -8.76
CA GLU A 11 12.23 -0.97 -7.65
C GLU A 11 11.03 -1.52 -6.87
N LEU A 12 9.85 -0.93 -7.06
CA LEU A 12 8.60 -1.35 -6.42
C LEU A 12 7.77 -2.26 -7.32
N ILE A 13 8.12 -2.36 -8.61
CA ILE A 13 7.48 -3.29 -9.54
C ILE A 13 7.78 -4.71 -9.06
N ASP A 14 6.78 -5.60 -9.16
CA ASP A 14 6.81 -7.00 -8.71
C ASP A 14 7.05 -7.21 -7.20
N LYS A 15 7.06 -6.14 -6.41
CA LYS A 15 7.03 -6.22 -4.95
C LYS A 15 5.62 -6.10 -4.42
N THR A 16 5.30 -6.90 -3.42
CA THR A 16 4.06 -6.72 -2.68
C THR A 16 4.27 -5.69 -1.58
N LEU A 17 3.21 -4.95 -1.22
CA LEU A 17 3.25 -4.02 -0.10
C LEU A 17 3.77 -4.69 1.20
N TYR A 18 3.41 -5.95 1.42
CA TYR A 18 3.80 -6.72 2.60
C TYR A 18 5.31 -6.98 2.71
N GLN A 19 6.07 -6.90 1.61
CA GLN A 19 7.54 -6.97 1.66
C GLN A 19 8.17 -5.70 2.24
N LEU A 20 7.42 -4.60 2.29
CA LEU A 20 7.89 -3.29 2.74
C LEU A 20 7.24 -2.84 4.05
N VAL A 21 6.27 -3.60 4.58
CA VAL A 21 5.54 -3.26 5.80
C VAL A 21 6.19 -3.92 7.01
N HIS A 22 6.24 -3.21 8.14
CA HIS A 22 6.73 -3.77 9.39
C HIS A 22 5.85 -4.96 9.83
N VAL A 23 6.47 -6.06 10.25
CA VAL A 23 5.78 -7.34 10.51
C VAL A 23 4.62 -7.22 11.52
N VAL A 24 4.79 -6.40 12.56
CA VAL A 24 3.76 -6.16 13.59
C VAL A 24 2.49 -5.51 13.00
N ASP A 25 2.62 -4.74 11.93
CA ASP A 25 1.51 -4.01 11.32
C ASP A 25 0.80 -4.84 10.24
N SER A 26 1.43 -5.93 9.78
CA SER A 26 0.95 -6.76 8.67
C SER A 26 -0.44 -7.35 8.88
N VAL A 27 -0.76 -7.78 10.10
CA VAL A 27 -2.07 -8.38 10.41
C VAL A 27 -3.19 -7.35 10.33
N ALA A 28 -2.96 -6.14 10.84
CA ALA A 28 -3.94 -5.06 10.79
C ALA A 28 -4.15 -4.60 9.33
N LEU A 29 -3.06 -4.52 8.55
CA LEU A 29 -3.12 -4.17 7.14
C LEU A 29 -3.85 -5.24 6.31
N ARG A 30 -3.66 -6.53 6.64
CA ARG A 30 -4.40 -7.63 6.01
C ARG A 30 -5.90 -7.53 6.24
N ARG A 31 -6.35 -7.20 7.45
CA ARG A 31 -7.77 -6.97 7.73
C ARG A 31 -8.34 -5.78 6.94
N ALA A 32 -7.54 -4.73 6.73
CA ALA A 32 -7.92 -3.64 5.85
C ALA A 32 -8.05 -4.10 4.38
N HIS A 33 -7.15 -4.93 3.88
CA HIS A 33 -7.27 -5.53 2.55
C HIS A 33 -8.48 -6.48 2.43
N GLU A 34 -8.80 -7.26 3.46
CA GLU A 34 -10.04 -8.06 3.48
C GLU A 34 -11.28 -7.15 3.35
N THR A 35 -11.29 -6.02 4.07
CA THR A 35 -12.35 -5.01 3.95
C THR A 35 -12.40 -4.40 2.55
N LEU A 36 -11.25 -4.08 1.95
CA LEU A 36 -11.15 -3.55 0.59
C LEU A 36 -11.78 -4.51 -0.43
N LEU A 37 -11.49 -5.81 -0.33
CA LEU A 37 -12.03 -6.83 -1.23
C LEU A 37 -13.55 -6.97 -1.11
N ILE A 38 -14.11 -6.77 0.09
CA ILE A 38 -15.55 -6.87 0.34
C ILE A 38 -16.29 -5.59 -0.05
N LYS A 39 -15.75 -4.42 0.29
CA LYS A 39 -16.44 -3.13 0.17
C LYS A 39 -16.03 -2.29 -1.04
N GLY A 40 -14.98 -2.69 -1.75
CA GLY A 40 -14.41 -1.96 -2.87
C GLY A 40 -13.50 -0.79 -2.48
N GLN A 41 -13.50 -0.35 -1.21
CA GLN A 41 -12.64 0.72 -0.71
C GLN A 41 -12.32 0.56 0.78
N VAL A 42 -11.19 1.10 1.22
CA VAL A 42 -10.78 1.09 2.63
C VAL A 42 -9.84 2.25 2.95
N THR A 43 -9.88 2.70 4.21
CA THR A 43 -8.79 3.44 4.84
C THR A 43 -8.03 2.50 5.76
N THR A 44 -6.71 2.38 5.58
CA THR A 44 -5.90 1.50 6.40
C THR A 44 -5.75 2.07 7.83
N PRO A 45 -5.43 1.23 8.83
CA PRO A 45 -4.79 1.72 10.04
C PRO A 45 -3.43 2.36 9.68
N TYR A 46 -2.84 3.06 10.64
CA TYR A 46 -1.45 3.51 10.50
C TYR A 46 -0.51 2.31 10.48
N TYR A 47 0.44 2.32 9.57
CA TYR A 47 1.43 1.27 9.43
C TYR A 47 2.79 1.86 9.12
N ARG A 48 3.84 1.09 9.44
CA ARG A 48 5.22 1.45 9.14
C ARG A 48 5.63 0.88 7.79
N LEU A 49 6.10 1.76 6.91
CA LEU A 49 6.69 1.40 5.63
C LEU A 49 8.22 1.56 5.70
N MET A 50 8.95 0.56 5.23
CA MET A 50 10.41 0.55 5.20
C MET A 50 10.92 1.59 4.21
N THR A 51 11.97 2.31 4.59
CA THR A 51 12.71 3.19 3.66
C THR A 51 13.95 2.46 3.11
N LYS A 52 14.40 2.87 1.93
CA LYS A 52 15.59 2.31 1.27
C LYS A 52 16.88 2.55 2.07
N THR A 53 16.96 3.66 2.78
CA THR A 53 18.11 4.01 3.64
C THR A 53 18.06 3.34 5.02
N GLY A 54 17.04 2.52 5.28
CA GLY A 54 16.80 1.91 6.57
C GLY A 54 15.92 2.76 7.49
N GLY A 55 15.24 2.09 8.42
CA GLY A 55 14.22 2.70 9.27
C GLY A 55 12.81 2.63 8.66
N TRP A 56 11.90 3.37 9.27
CA TRP A 56 10.47 3.27 9.02
C TRP A 56 9.83 4.65 8.98
N VAL A 57 8.85 4.82 8.09
CA VAL A 57 7.96 5.97 8.08
C VAL A 57 6.53 5.55 8.38
N TRP A 58 5.82 6.37 9.15
CA TRP A 58 4.40 6.14 9.42
C TRP A 58 3.55 6.58 8.23
N MET A 59 2.62 5.72 7.85
CA MET A 59 1.80 5.90 6.66
C MET A 59 0.35 5.51 6.93
N GLN A 60 -0.57 6.19 6.25
CA GLN A 60 -1.96 5.76 6.08
C GLN A 60 -2.30 5.72 4.59
N SER A 61 -3.03 4.70 4.16
CA SER A 61 -3.46 4.58 2.77
C SER A 61 -4.97 4.60 2.65
N TYR A 62 -5.44 5.24 1.59
CA TYR A 62 -6.80 5.17 1.12
C TYR A 62 -6.76 4.38 -0.17
N ALA A 63 -7.35 3.18 -0.17
CA ALA A 63 -7.29 2.25 -1.28
C ALA A 63 -8.68 1.97 -1.84
N THR A 64 -8.79 1.82 -3.16
CA THR A 64 -10.02 1.48 -3.87
C THR A 64 -9.75 0.47 -4.98
N ILE A 65 -10.70 -0.42 -5.23
CA ILE A 65 -10.69 -1.33 -6.37
C ILE A 65 -11.28 -0.59 -7.56
N VAL A 66 -10.49 -0.47 -8.63
CA VAL A 66 -10.91 0.09 -9.91
C VAL A 66 -11.16 -1.05 -10.88
N HIS A 67 -12.37 -1.06 -11.44
CA HIS A 67 -12.76 -1.97 -12.50
C HIS A 67 -12.46 -1.32 -13.85
N ASN A 68 -11.57 -1.93 -14.65
CA ASN A 68 -11.26 -1.48 -16.00
C ASN A 68 -11.68 -2.54 -17.01
N SER A 69 -12.93 -2.46 -17.45
CA SER A 69 -13.52 -3.37 -18.45
C SER A 69 -12.86 -3.30 -19.83
N ARG A 70 -11.97 -2.31 -20.07
CA ARG A 70 -11.23 -2.13 -21.33
C ARG A 70 -9.79 -2.67 -21.28
N SER A 71 -9.37 -3.26 -20.17
CA SER A 71 -8.02 -3.80 -19.98
C SER A 71 -8.04 -5.33 -19.84
N SER A 72 -6.93 -5.97 -20.20
CA SER A 72 -6.67 -7.39 -19.91
C SER A 72 -6.63 -7.70 -18.41
N ARG A 73 -6.44 -6.68 -17.58
CA ARG A 73 -6.57 -6.76 -16.12
C ARG A 73 -7.84 -6.04 -15.68
N PRO A 74 -8.96 -6.77 -15.48
CA PRO A 74 -10.26 -6.15 -15.24
C PRO A 74 -10.33 -5.44 -13.90
N ASN A 75 -9.46 -5.77 -12.93
CA ASN A 75 -9.44 -5.18 -11.60
C ASN A 75 -8.01 -4.75 -11.23
N CYS A 76 -7.86 -3.54 -10.69
CA CYS A 76 -6.65 -3.12 -9.99
C CYS A 76 -6.99 -2.41 -8.69
N ILE A 77 -6.02 -2.33 -7.77
CA ILE A 77 -6.14 -1.51 -6.56
C ILE A 77 -5.34 -0.24 -6.79
N VAL A 78 -5.98 0.90 -6.57
CA VAL A 78 -5.33 2.22 -6.57
C VAL A 78 -5.34 2.75 -5.15
N SER A 79 -4.19 3.24 -4.67
CA SER A 79 -4.04 3.78 -3.32
C SER A 79 -3.40 5.17 -3.31
N VAL A 80 -3.94 6.07 -2.49
CA VAL A 80 -3.27 7.30 -2.09
C VAL A 80 -2.63 7.08 -0.73
N ASN A 81 -1.33 7.37 -0.62
CA ASN A 81 -0.51 7.06 0.55
C ASN A 81 -0.05 8.36 1.23
N TYR A 82 -0.50 8.59 2.47
CA TYR A 82 -0.20 9.76 3.27
C TYR A 82 0.90 9.46 4.27
N LEU A 83 1.95 10.26 4.26
CA LEU A 83 3.00 10.27 5.27
C LEU A 83 2.49 10.99 6.53
N LEU A 84 2.73 10.41 7.70
CA LEU A 84 2.38 11.00 9.00
C LEU A 84 3.64 11.59 9.64
N SER A 85 3.57 12.86 10.07
CA SER A 85 4.65 13.60 10.74
C SER A 85 4.50 13.56 12.26
#